data_AF-A0AAW2MJT2-F1
#
_entry.id   AF-A0AAW2MJT2-F1
#
_cell.length_a   1.000
_cell.length_b   1.000
_cell.length_c   1.000
_cell.angle_alpha   90.00
_cell.angle_beta   90.00
_cell.angle_gamma   90.00
#
_symmetry.space_group_name_H-M   'P 1'
#
loop_
_entity.id
_entity.type
_entity.pdbx_description
1 polymer ?
#
loop_
_entity_poly.entity_id
_entity_poly.type
_entity_poly.pdbx_seq_one_letter_code
_entity_poly.pdbx_strand_id
1 'polypeptide(L)'
;MEGSRVISNNVDGSRENCSSADGRPPIPNSIGGRGAYRHSFNSNGTTPLCTKSLVRHPSLVFDGHGGKHAADFACYHLPRFIVEDEDFPQEIERVMSSAFLQTDTAFAEALLFGQSCASGTTALAAVVIGSSLVVANAGDCRAVLCRRGKAIEMSRDHKPVCLRERRRIEASGGYVYDGYLNGQLNVARALGRLAYGRIEGQDGGPLTAEPELMSTKLTEEDEFPDHRL
;
A
#
# COMPACT_ATOMS: atom_id res chain seq x y z
N MET A 1 -6.62 -18.00 27.66
CA MET A 1 -7.42 -16.77 27.55
C MET A 1 -6.70 -15.69 28.33
N GLU A 2 -5.96 -14.83 27.65
CA GLU A 2 -5.59 -13.52 28.17
C GLU A 2 -5.15 -12.64 27.00
N GLY A 3 -5.81 -11.50 26.88
CA GLY A 3 -5.88 -10.70 25.67
C GLY A 3 -4.65 -9.84 25.39
N SER A 4 -4.32 -9.74 24.10
CA SER A 4 -3.40 -8.75 23.57
C SER A 4 -4.04 -7.37 23.67
N ARG A 5 -3.43 -6.49 24.47
CA ARG A 5 -3.84 -5.08 24.63
C ARG A 5 -3.41 -4.28 23.40
N VAL A 6 -4.38 -3.71 22.70
CA VAL A 6 -4.18 -2.67 21.68
C VAL A 6 -3.99 -1.34 22.40
N ILE A 7 -2.87 -0.66 22.19
CA ILE A 7 -2.65 0.71 22.65
C ILE A 7 -3.10 1.65 21.54
N SER A 8 -4.32 2.17 21.65
CA SER A 8 -4.83 3.26 20.83
C SER A 8 -4.45 4.60 21.47
N ASN A 9 -3.56 5.36 20.83
CA ASN A 9 -3.30 6.75 21.22
C ASN A 9 -4.29 7.66 20.50
N ASN A 10 -5.31 8.14 21.22
CA ASN A 10 -6.02 9.37 20.89
C ASN A 10 -5.10 10.54 21.26
N VAL A 11 -4.73 11.40 20.30
CA VAL A 11 -4.26 12.76 20.60
C VAL A 11 -4.83 13.75 19.58
N ASP A 12 -5.31 14.83 20.17
CA ASP A 12 -5.94 16.04 19.64
C ASP A 12 -5.21 16.72 18.47
N GLY A 13 -5.99 17.50 17.73
CA GLY A 13 -5.56 18.24 16.55
C GLY A 13 -4.33 19.12 16.77
N SER A 14 -3.26 18.82 16.05
CA SER A 14 -2.27 19.80 15.62
C SER A 14 -1.57 19.30 14.36
N ARG A 15 -1.46 20.22 13.39
CA ARG A 15 -1.00 20.02 12.01
C ARG A 15 0.41 19.43 11.97
N GLU A 16 0.60 18.33 11.24
CA GLU A 16 1.88 17.99 10.62
C GLU A 16 1.65 17.50 9.18
N ASN A 17 2.37 18.12 8.25
CA ASN A 17 2.22 18.00 6.81
C ASN A 17 2.80 16.67 6.29
N CYS A 18 1.97 15.83 5.66
CA CYS A 18 2.45 14.83 4.72
C CYS A 18 2.72 15.49 3.37
N SER A 19 3.93 16.01 3.18
CA SER A 19 4.50 16.24 1.85
C SER A 19 6.02 16.41 1.95
N SER A 20 6.75 15.41 1.47
CA SER A 20 7.97 15.65 0.69
C SER A 20 8.27 14.37 -0.10
N ALA A 21 8.76 14.55 -1.32
CA ALA A 21 9.02 13.53 -2.33
C ALA A 21 10.14 12.53 -1.98
N ASP A 22 10.41 12.29 -0.68
CA ASP A 22 11.60 11.61 -0.19
C ASP A 22 11.33 10.25 0.48
N GLY A 23 10.10 9.72 0.43
CA GLY A 23 9.81 8.34 0.87
C GLY A 23 10.19 8.03 2.33
N ARG A 24 10.33 9.04 3.20
CA ARG A 24 10.64 8.84 4.61
C ARG A 24 9.37 8.60 5.43
N PRO A 25 9.30 7.54 6.26
CA PRO A 25 8.21 7.40 7.21
C PRO A 25 8.22 8.53 8.24
N PRO A 26 7.06 8.93 8.79
CA PRO A 26 6.99 9.95 9.82
C PRO A 26 7.75 9.48 11.07
N ILE A 27 8.67 10.31 11.55
CA ILE A 27 9.35 10.12 12.83
C ILE A 27 8.37 10.58 13.91
N PRO A 28 8.01 9.74 14.90
CA PRO A 28 7.20 10.19 16.02
C PRO A 28 7.96 11.27 16.80
N ASN A 29 7.33 12.43 16.99
CA ASN A 29 7.87 13.54 17.75
C ASN A 29 8.38 13.09 19.13
N SER A 30 9.69 13.25 19.33
CA SER A 30 10.38 12.94 20.57
C SER A 30 10.10 14.02 21.62
N ILE A 31 9.17 13.76 22.53
CA ILE A 31 9.11 14.45 23.81
C ILE A 31 9.35 13.41 24.92
N GLY A 32 10.60 13.37 25.39
CA GLY A 32 10.96 12.91 26.73
C GLY A 32 10.59 11.48 27.12
N GLY A 33 11.31 10.48 26.62
CA GLY A 33 11.23 9.12 27.15
C GLY A 33 12.33 8.24 26.61
N ARG A 34 13.34 7.94 27.42
CA ARG A 34 14.39 6.98 27.06
C ARG A 34 13.77 5.58 26.90
N GLY A 35 13.98 4.96 25.73
CA GLY A 35 14.11 3.51 25.61
C GLY A 35 13.08 2.80 24.72
N ALA A 36 13.51 2.41 23.50
CA ALA A 36 13.01 1.21 22.82
C ALA A 36 13.94 0.71 21.69
N TYR A 37 15.25 0.93 21.77
CA TYR A 37 16.22 0.21 20.92
C TYR A 37 17.49 -0.03 21.73
N ARG A 38 17.52 -1.15 22.45
CA ARG A 38 18.75 -1.69 23.03
C ARG A 38 18.95 -3.08 22.44
N HIS A 39 19.67 -3.13 21.33
CA HIS A 39 20.21 -4.39 20.82
C HIS A 39 21.31 -4.86 21.77
N SER A 40 21.15 -6.05 22.34
CA SER A 40 22.26 -6.81 22.91
C SER A 40 23.19 -7.23 21.76
N PHE A 41 24.34 -6.58 21.65
CA PHE A 41 25.46 -7.10 20.87
C PHE A 41 26.18 -8.13 21.71
N ASN A 42 26.21 -9.38 21.25
CA ASN A 42 27.20 -10.34 21.71
C ASN A 42 28.36 -10.30 20.71
N SER A 43 29.54 -9.89 21.17
CA SER A 43 30.78 -9.93 20.41
C SER A 43 31.18 -11.39 20.20
N ASN A 44 30.73 -12.00 19.09
CA ASN A 44 31.38 -13.13 18.41
C ASN A 44 30.64 -13.45 17.09
N GLY A 45 31.08 -12.83 15.99
CA GLY A 45 31.41 -13.47 14.71
C GLY A 45 30.44 -14.40 13.97
N THR A 46 29.18 -14.61 14.38
CA THR A 46 28.23 -15.40 13.57
C THR A 46 26.81 -14.94 13.89
N THR A 47 26.16 -14.26 12.94
CA THR A 47 24.73 -13.95 13.07
C THR A 47 23.94 -15.16 12.61
N PRO A 48 23.22 -15.89 13.49
CA PRO A 48 22.18 -16.78 13.01
C PRO A 48 21.09 -15.91 12.38
N LEU A 49 20.64 -16.24 11.16
CA LEU A 49 19.39 -15.69 10.67
C LEU A 49 18.32 -16.00 11.72
N CYS A 50 17.73 -14.94 12.28
CA CYS A 50 16.68 -15.05 13.25
C CYS A 50 15.46 -15.70 12.58
N THR A 51 15.26 -17.00 12.82
CA THR A 51 14.13 -17.81 12.32
C THR A 51 12.84 -17.59 13.12
N LYS A 52 12.75 -16.53 13.93
CA LYS A 52 11.48 -16.13 14.54
C LYS A 52 10.70 -15.32 13.50
N SER A 53 9.42 -15.65 13.31
CA SER A 53 8.50 -15.02 12.35
C SER A 53 8.52 -13.49 12.47
N LEU A 54 9.41 -12.86 11.70
CA LEU A 54 9.53 -11.42 11.68
C LEU A 54 8.46 -10.88 10.75
N VAL A 55 7.46 -10.22 11.31
CA VAL A 55 6.56 -9.36 10.53
C VAL A 55 7.18 -7.97 10.57
N ARG A 56 7.58 -7.44 9.41
CA ARG A 56 7.96 -6.03 9.31
C ARG A 56 6.72 -5.21 8.98
N HIS A 57 6.66 -3.98 9.49
CA HIS A 57 5.62 -3.02 9.11
C HIS A 57 5.58 -2.90 7.57
N PRO A 58 4.37 -2.80 6.98
CA PRO A 58 4.24 -2.63 5.54
C PRO A 58 5.02 -1.38 5.09
N SER A 59 5.79 -1.52 4.01
CA SER A 59 6.30 -0.35 3.29
C SER A 59 5.21 0.09 2.32
N LEU A 60 4.76 1.34 2.46
CA LEU A 60 3.61 1.88 1.73
C LEU A 60 4.04 3.07 0.88
N VAL A 61 3.52 3.14 -0.35
CA VAL A 61 3.68 4.27 -1.27
C VAL A 61 2.33 4.65 -1.83
N PHE A 62 2.04 5.95 -1.83
CA PHE A 62 0.80 6.52 -2.34
C PHE A 62 1.13 7.73 -3.22
N ASP A 63 0.71 7.72 -4.48
CA ASP A 63 0.82 8.86 -5.39
C ASP A 63 -0.58 9.43 -5.67
N GLY A 64 -0.87 10.56 -5.04
CA GLY A 64 -2.18 11.20 -5.05
C GLY A 64 -2.44 12.04 -6.30
N HIS A 65 -3.67 12.01 -6.81
CA HIS A 65 -4.12 12.81 -7.94
C HIS A 65 -5.50 13.43 -7.70
N GLY A 66 -5.73 14.63 -8.22
CA GLY A 66 -7.01 15.35 -8.02
C GLY A 66 -7.23 15.82 -6.57
N GLY A 67 -6.16 15.92 -5.77
CA GLY A 67 -6.16 16.30 -4.36
C GLY A 67 -5.44 15.28 -3.49
N LYS A 68 -5.17 15.63 -2.22
CA LYS A 68 -4.42 14.77 -1.28
C LYS A 68 -5.29 13.83 -0.43
N HIS A 69 -6.61 14.06 -0.37
CA HIS A 69 -7.48 13.37 0.60
C HIS A 69 -7.47 11.85 0.46
N ALA A 70 -7.48 11.32 -0.77
CA ALA A 70 -7.40 9.87 -0.98
C ALA A 70 -6.06 9.27 -0.51
N ALA A 71 -4.94 9.95 -0.78
CA ALA A 71 -3.61 9.52 -0.33
C ALA A 71 -3.48 9.58 1.20
N ASP A 72 -3.92 10.69 1.82
CA ASP A 72 -3.93 10.87 3.27
C ASP A 72 -4.80 9.80 3.96
N PHE A 73 -5.99 9.54 3.40
CA PHE A 73 -6.90 8.52 3.90
C PHE A 73 -6.30 7.12 3.79
N ALA A 74 -5.78 6.76 2.61
CA ALA A 74 -5.15 5.46 2.40
C ALA A 74 -3.95 5.24 3.33
N CYS A 75 -3.12 6.27 3.53
CA CYS A 75 -1.98 6.23 4.45
C CYS A 75 -2.39 5.91 5.89
N TYR A 76 -3.53 6.43 6.35
CA TYR A 76 -4.00 6.21 7.72
C TYR A 76 -4.77 4.89 7.89
N HIS A 77 -5.56 4.50 6.88
CA HIS A 77 -6.51 3.38 7.00
C HIS A 77 -5.98 2.05 6.45
N LEU A 78 -5.25 2.04 5.34
CA LEU A 78 -4.80 0.80 4.68
C LEU A 78 -4.00 -0.12 5.62
N PRO A 79 -2.95 0.34 6.33
CA PRO A 79 -2.22 -0.53 7.23
C PRO A 79 -3.07 -1.10 8.37
N ARG A 80 -4.12 -0.38 8.82
CA ARG A 80 -5.04 -0.86 9.87
C ARG A 80 -5.88 -2.01 9.35
N PHE A 81 -6.48 -1.86 8.17
CA PHE A 81 -7.23 -2.94 7.52
C PHE A 81 -6.37 -4.19 7.27
N ILE A 82 -5.07 -4.04 7.04
CA ILE A 82 -4.15 -5.20 6.91
C ILE A 82 -3.96 -5.91 8.25
N VAL A 83 -3.63 -5.18 9.31
CA VAL A 83 -3.22 -5.79 10.60
C VAL A 83 -4.39 -6.18 11.50
N GLU A 84 -5.57 -5.58 11.29
CA GLU A 84 -6.80 -5.86 12.05
C GLU A 84 -7.62 -7.01 11.42
N ASP A 85 -7.27 -7.49 10.22
CA ASP A 85 -7.93 -8.64 9.56
C ASP A 85 -7.64 -9.94 10.33
N GLU A 86 -8.68 -10.75 10.55
CA GLU A 86 -8.60 -11.98 11.36
C GLU A 86 -7.66 -13.04 10.77
N ASP A 87 -7.45 -13.03 9.45
CA ASP A 87 -6.60 -13.99 8.76
C ASP A 87 -5.16 -13.49 8.59
N PHE A 88 -4.80 -12.35 9.20
CA PHE A 88 -3.43 -11.86 9.26
C PHE A 88 -2.61 -12.61 10.34
N PRO A 89 -1.39 -13.11 10.05
CA PRO A 89 -0.65 -13.01 8.78
C PRO A 89 -0.75 -14.24 7.86
N GLN A 90 -1.66 -15.20 8.12
CA GLN A 90 -1.71 -16.49 7.42
C GLN A 90 -2.12 -16.37 5.95
N GLU A 91 -3.23 -15.68 5.66
CA GLU A 91 -3.77 -15.50 4.32
C GLU A 91 -3.40 -14.14 3.74
N ILE A 92 -2.11 -13.77 3.83
CA ILE A 92 -1.67 -12.39 3.54
C ILE A 92 -2.08 -11.87 2.16
N GLU A 93 -2.08 -12.70 1.12
CA GLU A 93 -2.52 -12.27 -0.21
C GLU A 93 -4.00 -11.85 -0.20
N ARG A 94 -4.86 -12.65 0.44
CA ARG A 94 -6.28 -12.33 0.62
C ARG A 94 -6.47 -11.09 1.49
N VAL A 95 -5.73 -10.99 2.60
CA VAL A 95 -5.75 -9.84 3.52
C VAL A 95 -5.38 -8.55 2.77
N MET A 96 -4.32 -8.57 1.95
CA MET A 96 -3.88 -7.40 1.18
C MET A 96 -4.94 -6.96 0.16
N SER A 97 -5.51 -7.90 -0.59
CA SER A 97 -6.62 -7.59 -1.52
C SER A 97 -7.83 -7.02 -0.78
N SER A 98 -8.23 -7.65 0.32
CA SER A 98 -9.32 -7.21 1.19
C SER A 98 -9.10 -5.79 1.70
N ALA A 99 -7.91 -5.50 2.22
CA ALA A 99 -7.56 -4.19 2.78
C ALA A 99 -7.61 -3.06 1.75
N PHE A 100 -7.19 -3.28 0.50
CA PHE A 100 -7.31 -2.30 -0.57
C PHE A 100 -8.77 -1.97 -0.87
N LEU A 101 -9.62 -2.99 -1.01
CA LEU A 101 -11.05 -2.82 -1.30
C LEU A 101 -11.82 -2.19 -0.12
N GLN A 102 -11.49 -2.57 1.11
CA GLN A 102 -12.04 -1.96 2.32
C GLN A 102 -11.62 -0.48 2.43
N THR A 103 -10.36 -0.16 2.12
CA THR A 103 -9.89 1.24 2.11
C THR A 103 -10.64 2.07 1.08
N ASP A 104 -10.84 1.54 -0.14
CA ASP A 104 -11.59 2.21 -1.19
C ASP A 104 -13.06 2.45 -0.79
N THR A 105 -13.70 1.42 -0.23
CA THR A 105 -15.10 1.49 0.24
C THR A 105 -15.25 2.47 1.39
N ALA A 106 -14.37 2.42 2.39
CA ALA A 106 -14.39 3.32 3.53
C ALA A 106 -14.13 4.78 3.11
N PHE A 107 -13.23 5.00 2.15
CA PHE A 107 -13.02 6.34 1.59
C PHE A 107 -14.28 6.81 0.88
N ALA A 108 -14.93 5.93 0.11
CA ALA A 108 -16.15 6.25 -0.60
C ALA A 108 -17.30 6.66 0.34
N GLU A 109 -17.50 5.92 1.41
CA GLU A 109 -18.49 6.23 2.44
C GLU A 109 -18.17 7.56 3.13
N ALA A 110 -16.90 7.82 3.45
CA ALA A 110 -16.48 9.09 4.05
C ALA A 110 -16.80 10.31 3.15
N LEU A 111 -16.82 10.15 1.82
CA LEU A 111 -17.19 11.23 0.90
C LEU A 111 -18.69 11.53 0.88
N LEU A 112 -19.54 10.52 1.09
CA LEU A 112 -20.99 10.69 1.14
C LEU A 112 -21.42 11.60 2.30
N PHE A 113 -20.64 11.64 3.39
CA PHE A 113 -20.96 12.38 4.60
C PHE A 113 -20.27 13.75 4.73
N GLY A 114 -19.35 14.15 3.84
CA GLY A 114 -18.36 15.16 4.23
C GLY A 114 -17.83 16.17 3.21
N GLN A 115 -17.77 15.90 1.90
CA GLN A 115 -17.30 16.85 0.86
C GLN A 115 -17.23 16.18 -0.52
N SER A 116 -17.57 16.92 -1.58
CA SER A 116 -17.31 16.46 -2.97
C SER A 116 -15.80 16.55 -3.28
N CYS A 117 -15.01 15.56 -2.89
CA CYS A 117 -13.61 15.50 -3.30
C CYS A 117 -13.39 14.40 -4.35
N ALA A 118 -12.95 14.81 -5.55
CA ALA A 118 -12.67 13.91 -6.66
C ALA A 118 -11.20 13.44 -6.66
N SER A 119 -10.60 13.26 -5.48
CA SER A 119 -9.22 12.78 -5.37
C SER A 119 -9.16 11.26 -5.46
N GLY A 120 -8.08 10.75 -6.04
CA GLY A 120 -7.69 9.35 -5.97
C GLY A 120 -6.20 9.23 -5.66
N THR A 121 -5.74 8.02 -5.43
CA THR A 121 -4.33 7.74 -5.21
C THR A 121 -3.97 6.39 -5.79
N THR A 122 -2.77 6.26 -6.34
CA THR A 122 -2.16 4.95 -6.47
C THR A 122 -1.87 4.39 -5.07
N ALA A 123 -1.70 3.09 -4.97
CA ALA A 123 -1.27 2.45 -3.74
C ALA A 123 -0.36 1.27 -4.03
N LEU A 124 0.79 1.24 -3.37
CA LEU A 124 1.70 0.11 -3.34
C LEU A 124 2.01 -0.25 -1.90
N ALA A 125 1.90 -1.53 -1.57
CA ALA A 125 2.17 -2.05 -0.25
C ALA A 125 3.05 -3.29 -0.33
N ALA A 126 4.16 -3.29 0.40
CA ALA A 126 5.07 -4.42 0.50
C ALA A 126 5.13 -4.92 1.95
N VAL A 127 4.77 -6.19 2.17
CA VAL A 127 4.74 -6.83 3.48
C VAL A 127 5.73 -7.99 3.50
N VAL A 128 6.53 -8.06 4.57
CA VAL A 128 7.43 -9.18 4.83
C VAL A 128 6.95 -9.94 6.06
N ILE A 129 6.64 -11.23 5.88
CA ILE A 129 6.25 -12.17 6.95
C ILE A 129 7.22 -13.34 6.94
N GLY A 130 8.08 -13.42 7.95
CA GLY A 130 9.18 -14.39 7.97
C GLY A 130 10.13 -14.13 6.81
N SER A 131 10.23 -15.08 5.88
CA SER A 131 10.98 -14.93 4.63
C SER A 131 10.10 -14.72 3.40
N SER A 132 8.79 -14.53 3.55
CA SER A 132 7.90 -14.24 2.43
C SER A 132 7.74 -12.74 2.24
N LEU A 133 8.05 -12.23 1.05
CA LEU A 133 7.71 -10.88 0.60
C LEU A 133 6.45 -10.96 -0.26
N VAL A 134 5.46 -10.14 0.05
CA VAL A 134 4.24 -9.95 -0.75
C VAL A 134 4.12 -8.48 -1.09
N VAL A 135 3.99 -8.17 -2.38
CA VAL A 135 3.76 -6.83 -2.89
C VAL A 135 2.36 -6.77 -3.51
N ALA A 136 1.58 -5.78 -3.10
CA ALA A 136 0.30 -5.41 -3.68
C ALA A 136 0.43 -4.06 -4.38
N ASN A 137 0.05 -3.96 -5.64
CA ASN A 137 0.09 -2.71 -6.41
C ASN A 137 -1.25 -2.40 -7.06
N ALA A 138 -1.74 -1.17 -6.88
CA ALA A 138 -2.88 -0.59 -7.59
C ALA A 138 -2.47 0.81 -8.08
N GLY A 139 -1.91 0.86 -9.29
CA GLY A 139 -1.45 2.09 -9.94
C GLY A 139 -0.14 1.89 -10.70
N ASP A 140 0.57 2.98 -10.94
CA ASP A 140 1.86 3.04 -11.62
C ASP A 140 3.04 3.28 -10.67
N CYS A 141 2.85 3.09 -9.37
CA CYS A 141 3.96 2.89 -8.44
C CYS A 141 4.68 1.56 -8.73
N ARG A 142 5.97 1.51 -8.38
CA ARG A 142 6.82 0.38 -8.71
C ARG A 142 7.61 -0.14 -7.51
N ALA A 143 7.59 -1.46 -7.33
CA ALA A 143 8.46 -2.18 -6.41
C ALA A 143 9.47 -3.04 -7.18
N VAL A 144 10.71 -3.01 -6.72
CA VAL A 144 11.82 -3.79 -7.27
C VAL A 144 12.60 -4.40 -6.12
N LEU A 145 12.86 -5.70 -6.21
CA LEU A 145 13.74 -6.43 -5.30
C LEU A 145 15.15 -6.50 -5.92
N CYS A 146 16.18 -6.10 -5.17
CA CYS A 146 17.55 -6.34 -5.61
C CYS A 146 18.02 -7.72 -5.12
N ARG A 147 18.50 -8.56 -6.03
CA ARG A 147 19.10 -9.86 -5.71
C ARG A 147 20.41 -10.04 -6.47
N ARG A 148 21.53 -10.15 -5.76
CA ARG A 148 22.88 -10.25 -6.34
C ARG A 148 23.17 -9.13 -7.35
N GLY A 149 22.89 -7.89 -6.96
CA GLY A 149 23.02 -6.71 -7.83
C GLY A 149 22.08 -6.66 -9.05
N LYS A 150 21.07 -7.54 -9.13
CA LYS A 150 20.06 -7.53 -10.21
C LYS A 150 18.72 -7.05 -9.70
N ALA A 151 18.09 -6.16 -10.48
CA ALA A 151 16.71 -5.73 -10.26
C ALA A 151 15.72 -6.83 -10.71
N ILE A 152 14.89 -7.28 -9.77
CA ILE A 152 13.76 -8.18 -9.99
C ILE A 152 12.48 -7.37 -9.79
N GLU A 153 11.66 -7.27 -10.84
CA GLU A 153 10.37 -6.59 -10.76
C GLU A 153 9.44 -7.31 -9.77
N MET A 154 8.88 -6.56 -8.81
CA MET A 154 7.91 -7.05 -7.83
C MET A 154 6.54 -6.39 -7.99
N SER A 155 6.33 -5.60 -9.03
CA SER A 155 5.04 -5.07 -9.44
C SER A 155 5.04 -4.74 -10.93
N ARG A 156 3.85 -4.50 -11.49
CA ARG A 156 3.67 -3.99 -12.85
C ARG A 156 2.90 -2.68 -12.80
N ASP A 157 3.30 -1.73 -13.64
CA ASP A 157 2.57 -0.48 -13.77
C ASP A 157 1.21 -0.71 -14.44
N HIS A 158 0.15 -0.23 -13.78
CA HIS A 158 -1.21 -0.32 -14.28
C HIS A 158 -1.57 0.90 -15.13
N LYS A 159 -1.04 0.96 -16.35
CA LYS A 159 -1.38 1.99 -17.34
C LYS A 159 -2.58 1.56 -18.20
N PRO A 160 -3.48 2.48 -18.60
CA PRO A 160 -4.63 2.15 -19.46
C PRO A 160 -4.24 1.51 -20.80
N VAL A 161 -3.06 1.83 -21.33
CA VAL A 161 -2.53 1.27 -22.58
C VAL A 161 -2.06 -0.18 -22.45
N CYS A 162 -1.85 -0.69 -21.23
CA CYS A 162 -1.43 -2.08 -21.00
C CYS A 162 -2.55 -3.03 -21.45
N LEU A 163 -2.22 -4.06 -22.23
CA LEU A 163 -3.22 -4.93 -22.87
C LEU A 163 -4.21 -5.56 -21.88
N ARG A 164 -3.74 -5.98 -20.70
CA ARG A 164 -4.61 -6.54 -19.63
C ARG A 164 -5.59 -5.50 -19.10
N GLU A 165 -5.10 -4.30 -18.81
CA GLU A 165 -5.92 -3.21 -18.28
C GLU A 165 -6.89 -2.69 -19.33
N ARG A 166 -6.44 -2.49 -20.58
CA ARG A 166 -7.29 -2.07 -21.69
C ARG A 166 -8.49 -3.02 -21.88
N ARG A 167 -8.24 -4.33 -21.88
CA ARG A 167 -9.32 -5.34 -21.99
C ARG A 167 -10.31 -5.24 -20.83
N ARG A 168 -9.83 -5.06 -19.60
CA ARG A 168 -10.68 -4.88 -18.43
C ARG A 168 -11.51 -3.60 -18.53
N ILE A 169 -10.88 -2.48 -18.90
CA ILE A 169 -11.53 -1.18 -19.08
C ILE A 169 -12.65 -1.27 -20.11
N GLU A 170 -12.36 -1.84 -21.29
CA GLU A 170 -13.34 -2.01 -22.38
C GLU A 170 -14.48 -2.97 -21.99
N ALA A 171 -14.19 -4.05 -21.26
CA ALA A 171 -15.20 -4.99 -20.77
C ALA A 171 -16.15 -4.36 -19.74
N SER A 172 -15.68 -3.38 -18.96
CA SER A 172 -16.48 -2.60 -18.01
C SER A 172 -17.15 -1.37 -18.63
N GLY A 173 -17.23 -1.28 -19.97
CA GLY A 173 -17.88 -0.18 -20.69
C GLY A 173 -17.07 1.12 -20.74
N GLY A 174 -15.82 1.12 -20.29
CA GLY A 174 -14.88 2.22 -20.47
C GLY A 174 -14.16 2.18 -21.82
N TYR A 175 -13.29 3.14 -22.05
CA TYR A 175 -12.44 3.21 -23.24
C TYR A 175 -11.07 3.83 -22.91
N VAL A 176 -10.10 3.65 -23.79
CA VAL A 176 -8.79 4.29 -23.69
C VAL A 176 -8.65 5.30 -24.83
N TYR A 177 -8.44 6.57 -24.47
CA TYR A 177 -8.26 7.66 -25.43
C TYR A 177 -6.97 8.40 -25.11
N ASP A 178 -6.08 8.52 -26.11
CA ASP A 178 -4.76 9.13 -25.97
C ASP A 178 -3.91 8.60 -24.80
N GLY A 179 -4.11 7.31 -24.45
CA GLY A 179 -3.45 6.67 -23.32
C GLY A 179 -4.09 6.90 -21.95
N TYR A 180 -5.20 7.65 -21.90
CA TYR A 180 -5.97 7.91 -20.68
C TYR A 180 -7.24 7.06 -20.65
N LEU A 181 -7.55 6.51 -19.47
CA LEU A 181 -8.82 5.87 -19.12
C LEU A 181 -9.93 6.90 -19.23
N ASN A 182 -10.90 6.61 -20.12
CA ASN A 182 -12.01 7.47 -20.49
C ASN A 182 -11.58 8.93 -20.79
N GLY A 183 -10.38 9.11 -21.33
CA GLY A 183 -9.80 10.43 -21.64
C GLY A 183 -9.39 11.29 -20.44
N GLN A 184 -9.33 10.74 -19.21
CA GLN A 184 -9.09 11.54 -18.01
C GLN A 184 -7.95 11.08 -17.10
N LEU A 185 -7.75 9.78 -16.92
CA LEU A 185 -6.77 9.25 -15.96
C LEU A 185 -5.70 8.44 -16.67
N ASN A 186 -4.43 8.71 -16.41
CA ASN A 186 -3.30 7.99 -16.99
C ASN A 186 -2.92 6.72 -16.19
N VAL A 187 -3.79 6.31 -15.25
CA VAL A 187 -3.69 5.08 -14.45
C VAL A 187 -4.97 4.27 -14.61
N ALA A 188 -4.85 2.95 -14.62
CA ALA A 188 -5.97 2.02 -14.76
C ALA A 188 -6.49 1.49 -13.41
N ARG A 189 -5.69 1.61 -12.36
CA ARG A 189 -6.02 1.21 -11.00
C ARG A 189 -5.62 2.30 -10.01
N ALA A 190 -6.48 2.55 -9.03
CA ALA A 190 -6.27 3.53 -7.97
C ALA A 190 -7.33 3.33 -6.88
N LEU A 191 -7.04 3.78 -5.67
CA LEU A 191 -8.04 4.00 -4.63
C LEU A 191 -8.73 5.35 -4.86
N GLY A 192 -10.03 5.41 -4.63
CA GLY A 192 -10.84 6.62 -4.69
C GLY A 192 -11.27 7.06 -6.11
N ARG A 193 -11.55 8.37 -6.20
CA ARG A 193 -12.26 9.09 -7.29
C ARG A 193 -13.46 8.31 -7.89
N LEU A 194 -14.39 8.06 -6.97
CA LEU A 194 -15.75 7.52 -7.04
C LEU A 194 -16.69 7.71 -8.27
N ALA A 195 -16.30 8.31 -9.41
CA ALA A 195 -17.27 8.61 -10.47
C ALA A 195 -16.73 8.50 -11.90
N TYR A 196 -15.73 7.66 -12.16
CA TYR A 196 -15.36 7.30 -13.53
C TYR A 196 -15.96 5.95 -13.91
N GLY A 197 -17.25 5.98 -14.26
CA GLY A 197 -17.92 4.91 -15.01
C GLY A 197 -18.49 3.76 -14.19
N ARG A 198 -18.86 3.95 -12.91
CA ARG A 198 -19.85 3.04 -12.30
C ARG A 198 -21.17 3.28 -13.03
N ILE A 199 -21.41 2.47 -14.06
CA ILE A 199 -22.69 2.43 -14.75
C ILE A 199 -23.68 1.79 -13.77
N GLU A 200 -24.77 2.48 -13.43
CA GLU A 200 -25.82 1.91 -12.58
C GLU A 200 -26.25 0.55 -13.16
N GLY A 201 -26.16 -0.51 -12.35
CA GLY A 201 -26.49 -1.87 -12.76
C GLY A 201 -25.34 -2.72 -13.30
N GLN A 202 -24.09 -2.24 -13.29
CA GLN A 202 -22.90 -3.07 -13.51
C GLN A 202 -22.06 -3.23 -12.24
N ASP A 203 -21.62 -4.45 -11.95
CA ASP A 203 -20.65 -4.73 -10.90
C ASP A 203 -19.27 -4.20 -11.32
N GLY A 204 -18.89 -3.05 -10.77
CA GLY A 204 -17.58 -2.43 -10.98
C GLY A 204 -17.56 -1.36 -12.07
N GLY A 205 -16.43 -0.65 -12.16
CA GLY A 205 -16.18 0.39 -13.14
C GLY A 205 -14.82 0.23 -13.84
N PRO A 206 -14.52 1.04 -14.87
CA PRO A 206 -13.26 0.95 -15.60
C PRO A 206 -12.03 1.26 -14.74
N LEU A 207 -12.17 2.04 -13.65
CA LEU A 207 -11.13 2.20 -12.62
C LEU A 207 -11.38 1.19 -11.49
N THR A 208 -10.36 0.43 -11.07
CA THR A 208 -10.46 -0.54 -9.97
C THR A 208 -9.43 -0.29 -8.87
N ALA A 209 -9.84 -0.54 -7.63
CA ALA A 209 -8.98 -0.55 -6.44
C ALA A 209 -8.29 -1.90 -6.21
N GLU A 210 -8.65 -2.94 -6.97
CA GLU A 210 -8.12 -4.29 -6.80
C GLU A 210 -6.61 -4.34 -7.12
N PRO A 211 -5.75 -4.72 -6.16
CA PRO A 211 -4.32 -4.78 -6.39
C PRO A 211 -3.93 -6.00 -7.24
N GLU A 212 -2.86 -5.88 -8.03
CA GLU A 212 -2.11 -7.05 -8.50
C GLU A 212 -1.12 -7.45 -7.40
N LEU A 213 -1.12 -8.74 -7.05
CA LEU A 213 -0.23 -9.31 -6.04
C LEU A 213 0.94 -10.02 -6.70
N MET A 214 2.14 -9.85 -6.14
CA MET A 214 3.31 -10.65 -6.46
C MET A 214 4.02 -11.05 -5.18
N SER A 215 4.30 -12.34 -5.04
CA SER A 215 4.96 -12.91 -3.87
C SER A 215 6.26 -13.62 -4.24
N THR A 216 7.24 -13.55 -3.34
CA THR A 216 8.52 -14.24 -3.48
C THR A 216 9.10 -14.61 -2.13
N LYS A 217 9.97 -15.62 -2.11
CA LYS A 217 10.77 -15.94 -0.92
C LYS A 217 12.05 -15.12 -0.93
N LEU A 218 12.25 -14.39 0.15
CA LEU A 218 13.50 -13.73 0.49
C LEU A 218 14.57 -14.75 0.86
N THR A 219 15.79 -14.40 0.53
CA THR A 219 17.01 -15.17 0.64
C THR A 219 18.13 -14.26 1.14
N GLU A 220 19.26 -14.82 1.55
CA GLU A 220 20.45 -14.04 1.92
C GLU A 220 21.06 -13.25 0.75
N GLU A 221 20.65 -13.57 -0.47
CA GLU A 221 21.09 -12.89 -1.69
C GLU A 221 20.32 -11.60 -1.98
N ASP A 222 19.24 -11.34 -1.22
CA ASP A 222 18.43 -10.14 -1.36
C ASP A 222 19.07 -8.96 -0.64
N GLU A 223 19.21 -7.87 -1.38
CA GLU A 223 19.88 -6.66 -0.95
C GLU A 223 18.84 -5.57 -0.68
N PHE A 224 18.94 -4.95 0.49
CA PHE A 224 18.13 -3.79 0.86
C PHE A 224 19.05 -2.58 0.99
N PRO A 225 18.62 -1.37 0.59
CA PRO A 225 19.39 -0.16 0.83
C PRO A 225 19.66 -0.04 2.34
N ASP A 226 20.93 -0.10 2.75
CA ASP A 226 21.31 0.12 4.15
C ASP A 226 20.94 1.56 4.51
N HIS A 227 20.12 1.75 5.55
CA HIS A 227 19.64 3.08 5.98
C HIS A 227 20.73 3.89 6.72
N ARG A 228 22.01 3.59 6.46
CA ARG A 228 23.16 4.32 7.00
C ARG A 228 23.58 5.41 6.03
N LEU A 229 22.89 6.56 6.12
CA LEU A 229 23.43 7.86 5.74
C LEU A 229 23.25 8.83 6.90
#